data_AF-A0A947QXS3-F1
#
_entry.id   AF-A0A947QXS3-F1
#
_cell.length_a   1.000
_cell.length_b   1.000
_cell.length_c   1.000
_cell.angle_alpha   90.00
_cell.angle_beta   90.00
_cell.angle_gamma   90.00
#
_symmetry.space_group_name_H-M   'P 1'
#
loop_
_entity.id
_entity.type
_entity.pdbx_description
1 polymer ?
#
loop_
_entity_poly.entity_id
_entity_poly.type
_entity_poly.pdbx_seq_one_letter_code
_entity_poly.pdbx_strand_id
1 'polypeptide(L)' 'MELSTLKNNIKTLPLKARADLAKWIITHLDEEGISQEEIDAAWRKEIRKRINDIKSGKVKMISTDDMWKEILSAHEAKAG' A
#
# COMPACT_ATOMS: atom_id res chain seq x y z
N MET A 1 17.68 7.58 -23.22
CA MET A 1 18.49 8.68 -22.61
C MET A 1 19.27 8.06 -21.47
N GLU A 2 20.58 8.28 -21.40
CA GLU A 2 21.40 7.74 -20.31
C GLU A 2 21.08 8.44 -18.98
N LEU A 3 21.05 7.68 -17.88
CA LEU A 3 20.74 8.21 -16.55
C LEU A 3 21.75 9.30 -16.12
N SER A 4 23.00 9.17 -16.55
CA SER A 4 24.07 10.14 -16.32
C SER A 4 23.76 11.49 -16.99
N THR A 5 23.29 11.47 -18.24
CA THR A 5 22.87 12.66 -18.97
C THR A 5 21.69 13.35 -18.29
N LEU A 6 20.68 12.58 -17.85
CA LEU A 6 19.52 13.13 -17.15
C LEU A 6 19.93 13.79 -15.83
N LYS A 7 20.78 13.15 -15.03
CA LYS A 7 21.30 13.71 -13.77
C LYS A 7 22.05 15.03 -13.98
N ASN A 8 22.84 15.12 -15.05
CA ASN A 8 23.55 16.35 -15.37
C ASN A 8 22.59 17.48 -15.75
N ASN A 9 21.54 17.20 -16.51
CA ASN A 9 20.51 18.18 -16.86
C ASN A 9 19.69 18.62 -15.64
N ILE A 10 19.39 17.71 -14.71
CA ILE A 10 18.67 18.07 -13.48
C ILE A 10 19.53 19.00 -12.60
N LYS A 11 20.85 18.79 -12.54
CA LYS A 11 21.77 19.64 -11.77
C LYS A 11 21.78 21.10 -12.23
N THR A 12 21.51 21.37 -13.50
CA THR A 12 21.46 22.75 -14.02
C THR A 12 20.17 23.50 -13.64
N LEU A 13 19.18 22.80 -13.08
CA LEU A 13 17.93 23.42 -12.65
C LEU A 13 18.08 24.17 -11.32
N PRO A 14 17.34 25.28 -11.13
CA PRO A 14 17.25 25.96 -9.84
C PRO A 14 16.82 25.01 -8.71
N LEU A 15 17.23 25.31 -7.47
CA LEU A 15 16.95 24.46 -6.30
C LEU A 15 15.45 24.13 -6.16
N LYS A 16 14.58 25.12 -6.34
CA LYS A 16 13.12 24.94 -6.26
C LYS A 16 12.61 23.95 -7.30
N ALA A 17 13.01 24.09 -8.56
CA ALA A 17 12.62 23.18 -9.64
C ALA A 17 13.12 21.75 -9.40
N ARG A 18 14.32 21.58 -8.83
CA ARG A 18 14.82 20.26 -8.41
C ARG A 18 13.98 19.65 -7.29
N ALA A 19 13.57 20.44 -6.31
CA ALA A 19 12.72 19.98 -5.21
C ALA A 19 11.32 19.59 -5.70
N ASP A 20 10.72 20.38 -6.58
CA ASP A 20 9.42 20.10 -7.19
C ASP A 20 9.46 18.80 -8.01
N LEU A 21 10.52 18.61 -8.81
CA LEU A 21 10.75 17.37 -9.56
C LEU A 21 10.93 16.17 -8.63
N ALA A 22 11.72 16.30 -7.57
CA ALA A 22 11.93 15.21 -6.61
C ALA A 22 10.62 14.78 -5.94
N LYS A 23 9.78 15.76 -5.55
CA LYS A 23 8.45 15.49 -5.01
C LYS A 23 7.58 14.75 -6.03
N TRP A 24 7.52 15.25 -7.27
CA TRP A 24 6.74 14.62 -8.33
C TRP A 24 7.18 13.18 -8.59
N ILE A 25 8.48 12.92 -8.69
CA ILE A 25 9.00 11.56 -8.86
C ILE A 25 8.52 10.69 -7.70
N ILE A 26 8.75 11.09 -6.45
CA ILE A 26 8.36 10.32 -5.27
C ILE A 26 6.86 9.98 -5.27
N THR A 27 5.99 10.93 -5.65
CA THR A 27 4.54 10.67 -5.66
C THR A 27 4.06 9.75 -6.78
N HIS A 28 4.87 9.52 -7.81
CA HIS A 28 4.52 8.65 -8.95
C HIS A 28 5.40 7.38 -9.02
N LEU A 29 6.33 7.19 -8.07
CA LEU A 29 7.13 5.95 -7.99
C LEU A 29 6.25 4.72 -7.75
N ASP A 30 5.10 4.89 -7.11
CA ASP A 30 4.14 3.81 -6.85
C ASP A 30 3.29 3.45 -8.08
N GLU A 31 3.30 4.26 -9.14
CA GLU A 31 2.58 3.98 -10.40
C GLU A 31 3.30 2.93 -11.27
N GLU A 32 4.61 2.73 -11.07
CA GLU A 32 5.37 1.59 -11.63
C GLU A 32 5.28 0.34 -10.72
N GLY A 33 4.24 0.26 -9.90
CA GLY A 33 3.90 -0.86 -9.05
C GLY A 33 2.88 -1.80 -9.69
N ILE A 34 2.90 -3.06 -9.24
CA ILE A 34 1.95 -4.15 -9.50
C ILE A 34 0.59 -3.63 -9.99
N SER A 35 0.17 -4.03 -11.20
CA SER A 35 -1.07 -3.51 -11.79
C SER A 35 -2.27 -3.80 -10.89
N GLN A 36 -3.35 -3.02 -11.01
CA GLN A 36 -4.57 -3.29 -10.25
C GLN A 36 -5.08 -4.72 -10.49
N GLU A 37 -4.91 -5.27 -11.69
CA GLU A 37 -5.24 -6.65 -12.02
C GLU A 37 -4.38 -7.67 -11.27
N GLU A 38 -3.09 -7.39 -11.12
CA GLU A 38 -2.16 -8.22 -10.36
C GLU A 38 -2.44 -8.14 -8.85
N ILE A 39 -2.77 -6.95 -8.32
CA ILE A 39 -3.26 -6.74 -6.95
C ILE A 39 -4.53 -7.57 -6.72
N ASP A 40 -5.50 -7.46 -7.62
CA ASP A 40 -6.75 -8.20 -7.53
C ASP A 40 -6.53 -9.71 -7.61
N ALA A 41 -5.58 -10.16 -8.44
CA ALA A 41 -5.21 -11.58 -8.54
C ALA A 41 -4.61 -12.10 -7.23
N ALA A 42 -3.73 -11.32 -6.59
CA ALA A 42 -3.15 -11.64 -5.30
C ALA A 42 -4.23 -11.69 -4.20
N TRP A 43 -5.15 -10.72 -4.17
CA TRP A 43 -6.27 -10.71 -3.23
C TRP A 43 -7.22 -11.89 -3.43
N ARG A 44 -7.56 -12.24 -4.67
CA ARG A 44 -8.37 -13.45 -4.97
C ARG A 44 -7.70 -14.71 -4.44
N LYS A 45 -6.37 -14.84 -4.57
CA LYS A 45 -5.61 -15.97 -4.03
C LYS A 45 -5.68 -16.01 -2.50
N GLU A 46 -5.47 -14.88 -1.85
CA GLU A 46 -5.49 -14.78 -0.39
C GLU A 46 -6.88 -15.04 0.19
N ILE A 47 -7.96 -14.51 -0.42
CA ILE A 47 -9.33 -14.77 0.02
C ILE A 47 -9.64 -16.28 -0.02
N ARG A 48 -9.30 -16.96 -1.12
CA ARG A 48 -9.49 -18.42 -1.23
C ARG A 48 -8.73 -19.18 -0.14
N LYS A 49 -7.48 -18.78 0.12
CA LYS A 49 -6.66 -19.36 1.20
C LYS A 49 -7.33 -19.17 2.56
N ARG A 50 -7.77 -17.95 2.89
CA ARG A 50 -8.44 -17.66 4.18
C ARG A 50 -9.73 -18.43 4.35
N ILE A 51 -10.56 -18.55 3.30
CA ILE A 51 -11.75 -19.39 3.34
C ILE A 51 -11.39 -20.84 3.65
N ASN A 52 -10.35 -21.39 3.02
CA ASN A 52 -9.91 -22.76 3.28
C ASN A 52 -9.35 -22.93 4.70
N ASP A 53 -8.56 -21.99 5.19
CA ASP A 53 -8.01 -22.02 6.54
C ASP A 53 -9.15 -22.00 7.59
N ILE A 54 -10.22 -21.23 7.36
CA ILE A 54 -11.43 -21.22 8.20
C ILE A 54 -12.16 -22.56 8.12
N LYS A 55 -12.48 -23.04 6.91
CA LYS A 55 -13.23 -24.29 6.71
C LYS A 55 -12.51 -25.52 7.24
N SER A 56 -11.18 -25.53 7.18
CA SER A 56 -10.34 -26.61 7.70
C SER A 56 -10.11 -26.52 9.22
N GLY A 57 -10.54 -25.44 9.88
CA GLY A 57 -10.28 -25.21 11.31
C GLY A 57 -8.82 -24.89 11.63
N LYS A 58 -7.99 -24.57 10.62
CA LYS A 58 -6.59 -24.19 10.80
C LYS A 58 -6.44 -22.86 11.55
N VAL A 59 -7.46 -22.01 11.48
CA VAL A 59 -7.52 -20.75 12.22
C VAL A 59 -8.67 -20.77 13.22
N LYS A 60 -8.47 -20.13 14.36
CA LYS A 60 -9.51 -19.89 15.35
C LYS A 60 -10.18 -18.55 15.06
N MET A 61 -11.49 -18.58 14.83
CA MET A 61 -12.30 -17.37 14.65
C MET A 61 -12.55 -16.70 16.01
N ILE A 62 -12.64 -15.37 16.00
CA ILE A 62 -13.17 -14.60 17.13
C ILE A 62 -14.69 -14.54 17.06
N SER A 63 -15.34 -14.29 18.19
CA SER A 63 -16.78 -14.08 18.21
C SER A 63 -17.14 -12.72 17.60
N THR A 64 -18.38 -12.58 17.11
CA THR A 64 -18.88 -11.30 16.60
C THR A 64 -18.85 -10.20 17.66
N ASP A 65 -19.10 -10.54 18.93
CA ASP A 65 -19.08 -9.59 20.04
C ASP A 65 -17.66 -9.08 20.31
N ASP A 66 -16.67 -9.98 20.28
CA ASP A 66 -15.26 -9.59 20.46
C ASP A 66 -14.77 -8.74 19.28
N MET A 67 -15.19 -9.07 18.06
CA MET A 67 -14.91 -8.26 16.86
C MET A 67 -15.46 -6.84 17.01
N TRP A 68 -16.73 -6.67 17.42
CA TRP A 68 -17.32 -5.34 17.60
C TRP A 68 -16.67 -4.54 18.73
N LYS A 69 -16.33 -5.19 19.85
CA LYS A 69 -15.58 -4.54 20.93
C LYS A 69 -14.25 -3.97 20.44
N GLU A 70 -13.51 -4.73 19.63
CA GLU A 70 -12.23 -4.28 19.08
C GLU A 70 -12.39 -3.09 18.13
N ILE A 71 -13.36 -3.15 17.21
CA ILE A 71 -13.65 -2.06 16.26
C ILE A 71 -14.01 -0.76 16.98
N LEU A 72 -14.90 -0.83 17.97
CA LEU A 72 -15.36 0.35 18.72
C LEU A 72 -14.22 0.92 19.59
N SER A 73 -13.46 0.07 20.27
CA SER A 73 -12.32 0.51 21.08
C SER A 73 -11.24 1.20 20.23
N ALA A 74 -10.97 0.69 19.02
CA ALA A 74 -10.02 1.30 18.09
C ALA A 74 -10.50 2.66 17.53
N HIS A 75 -11.81 2.84 17.38
CA HIS A 75 -12.40 4.13 16.98
C HIS A 75 -12.28 5.16 18.11
N GLU A 76 -12.62 4.79 19.34
CA GLU A 76 -12.50 5.67 20.52
C GLU A 76 -11.06 6.11 20.77
N ALA A 77 -10.09 5.21 20.63
CA ALA A 77 -8.67 5.51 20.80
C ALA A 77 -8.08 6.48 19.75
N LYS A 78 -8.73 6.63 18.59
CA LYS A 78 -8.32 7.60 17.55
C LYS A 78 -9.04 8.95 17.67
N ALA A 79 -10.11 9.02 18.47
CA ALA A 79 -10.95 10.20 18.62
C ALA A 79 -10.58 11.05 19.86
N GLY A 80 -9.76 10.53 20.77
CA GLY A 80 -9.17 11.26 21.90
C GLY A 80 -7.74 11.69 21.65
#